data_AF-S9V6N9-F1
#
_entry.id   AF-S9V6N9-F1
#
_cell.length_a   1.000
_cell.length_b   1.000
_cell.length_c   1.000
_cell.angle_alpha   90.00
_cell.angle_beta   90.00
_cell.angle_gamma   90.00
#
_symmetry.space_group_name_H-M   'P 1'
#
loop_
_entity.id
_entity.type
_entity.pdbx_description
1 polymer ?
#
loop_
_entity_poly.entity_id
_entity_poly.type
_entity_poly.pdbx_seq_one_letter_code
_entity_poly.pdbx_strand_id
1 'polypeptide(L)'
;MSEKVAHAEAQLMLVVAAMREAAQAAVEDALPCSMLDADPSRDAPAMDMPDTLRQRLEWETAVERPRVAQHGAVVQQRLQALRQAIDVLGGGVLADGTVVDLPVADLDREIEMLSGESARLGTVMVQRYEAVETLMATLEAEVRAAQMPSL
;
A
#
# COMPACT_ATOMS: atom_id res chain seq x y z
N MET A 1 -12.06 -5.04 0.50
CA MET A 1 -10.88 -4.59 -0.27
C MET A 1 -10.41 -5.72 -1.16
N SER A 2 -9.91 -5.40 -2.36
CA SER A 2 -9.30 -6.39 -3.26
C SER A 2 -8.01 -6.94 -2.63
N GLU A 3 -7.79 -8.25 -2.69
CA GLU A 3 -6.59 -8.93 -2.16
C GLU A 3 -5.29 -8.32 -2.71
N LYS A 4 -5.32 -7.88 -3.97
CA LYS A 4 -4.21 -7.20 -4.63
C LYS A 4 -3.88 -5.85 -3.98
N VAL A 5 -4.90 -5.11 -3.56
CA VAL A 5 -4.75 -3.80 -2.90
C VAL A 5 -4.15 -3.98 -1.51
N ALA A 6 -4.66 -4.94 -0.74
CA ALA A 6 -4.10 -5.28 0.57
C ALA A 6 -2.63 -5.74 0.48
N HIS A 7 -2.26 -6.46 -0.60
CA HIS A 7 -0.88 -6.86 -0.85
C HIS A 7 0.03 -5.65 -1.15
N ALA A 8 -0.40 -4.72 -2.00
CA ALA A 8 0.36 -3.51 -2.29
C ALA A 8 0.53 -2.60 -1.06
N GLU A 9 -0.52 -2.46 -0.25
CA GLU A 9 -0.47 -1.76 1.04
C GLU A 9 0.55 -2.41 2.00
N ALA A 10 0.56 -3.73 2.09
CA ALA A 10 1.55 -4.46 2.89
C ALA A 10 2.98 -4.22 2.40
N GLN A 11 3.22 -4.23 1.08
CA GLN A 11 4.54 -3.92 0.53
C GLN A 11 4.98 -2.48 0.79
N LEU A 12 4.04 -1.52 0.71
CA LEU A 12 4.32 -0.11 1.03
C LEU A 12 4.75 0.04 2.48
N MET A 13 4.04 -0.60 3.41
CA MET A 13 4.41 -0.59 4.83
C MET A 13 5.80 -1.17 5.08
N LEU A 14 6.18 -2.24 4.36
CA LEU A 14 7.51 -2.84 4.45
C LEU A 14 8.61 -1.90 3.90
N VAL A 15 8.35 -1.17 2.82
CA VAL A 15 9.28 -0.16 2.29
C VAL A 15 9.48 0.97 3.29
N VAL A 16 8.39 1.51 3.84
CA VAL A 16 8.45 2.60 4.83
C VAL A 16 9.22 2.16 6.09
N ALA A 17 8.98 0.95 6.58
CA ALA A 17 9.73 0.38 7.69
C ALA A 17 11.23 0.27 7.37
N ALA A 18 11.59 -0.28 6.21
CA ALA A 18 12.98 -0.41 5.78
C ALA A 18 13.68 0.95 5.59
N MET A 19 12.98 1.96 5.05
CA MET A 19 13.51 3.32 4.92
C MET A 19 13.75 3.95 6.29
N ARG A 20 12.83 3.75 7.24
CA ARG A 20 12.98 4.25 8.61
C ARG A 20 14.14 3.58 9.33
N GLU A 21 14.28 2.27 9.21
CA GLU A 21 15.40 1.51 9.78
C GLU A 21 16.74 1.95 9.18
N ALA A 22 16.81 2.10 7.84
CA ALA A 22 18.01 2.58 7.17
C ALA A 22 18.37 4.02 7.57
N ALA A 23 17.38 4.90 7.71
CA ALA A 23 17.59 6.26 8.17
C ALA A 23 18.04 6.31 9.64
N GLN A 24 17.46 5.48 10.50
CA GLN A 24 17.86 5.39 11.90
C GLN A 24 19.29 4.85 12.03
N ALA A 25 19.63 3.78 11.32
CA ALA A 25 20.99 3.24 11.28
C ALA A 25 21.98 4.27 10.75
N ALA A 26 21.62 5.02 9.70
CA ALA A 26 22.47 6.07 9.17
C ALA A 26 22.66 7.24 10.15
N VAL A 27 21.66 7.57 10.99
CA VAL A 27 21.78 8.61 12.03
C VAL A 27 22.63 8.11 13.21
N GLU A 28 22.46 6.85 13.60
CA GLU A 28 23.27 6.21 14.65
C GLU A 28 24.74 6.11 14.22
N ASP A 29 25.00 5.78 12.95
CA ASP A 29 26.36 5.72 12.37
C ASP A 29 26.93 7.14 12.10
N ALA A 30 26.10 8.13 11.75
CA ALA A 30 26.55 9.52 11.51
C ALA A 30 26.86 10.33 12.79
N LEU A 31 26.73 9.72 13.98
CA LEU A 31 27.24 10.25 15.24
C LEU A 31 28.62 9.64 15.52
N PRO A 32 29.71 10.21 14.96
CA PRO A 32 31.04 9.76 15.30
C PRO A 32 31.22 9.91 16.81
N CYS A 33 31.40 8.79 17.50
CA CYS A 33 31.76 8.77 18.92
C CYS A 33 33.07 9.54 19.16
N SER A 34 33.87 9.78 18.12
CA SER A 34 35.07 10.63 18.12
C SER A 34 34.81 12.14 18.30
N MET A 35 33.60 12.65 18.05
CA MET A 35 33.30 14.09 18.13
C MET A 35 32.65 14.51 19.45
N LEU A 36 32.24 13.56 20.29
CA LEU A 36 31.62 13.84 21.59
C LEU A 36 32.63 14.19 22.69
N ASP A 37 33.90 13.80 22.52
CA ASP A 37 35.00 14.11 23.46
C ASP A 37 35.98 15.18 22.93
N ALA A 38 35.78 15.67 21.70
CA ALA A 38 36.62 16.70 21.12
C ALA A 38 36.14 18.09 21.59
N ASP A 39 36.87 18.65 22.55
CA ASP A 39 36.73 20.04 23.00
C ASP A 39 36.63 20.98 21.76
N PRO A 40 35.52 21.72 21.57
CA PRO A 40 35.27 22.51 20.36
C PRO A 40 36.20 23.72 20.22
N SER A 41 37.15 23.90 21.14
CA SER A 41 38.11 25.00 21.16
C SER A 41 39.41 24.75 20.38
N ARG A 42 39.53 23.61 19.68
CA ARG A 42 40.72 23.27 18.89
C ARG A 42 40.43 23.23 17.38
N ASP A 43 40.40 24.41 16.76
CA ASP A 43 40.62 24.58 15.33
C ASP A 43 42.06 24.15 14.97
N ALA A 44 42.32 22.84 14.94
CA ALA A 44 43.56 22.30 14.42
C ALA A 44 43.32 21.87 12.96
N PRO A 45 44.14 22.33 11.99
CA PRO A 45 44.05 21.84 10.62
C PRO A 45 44.27 20.32 10.61
N ALA A 46 43.59 19.61 9.70
CA ALA A 46 43.61 18.15 9.54
C ALA A 46 45.01 17.47 9.45
N MET A 47 46.08 18.27 9.44
CA MET A 47 47.48 17.85 9.46
C MET A 47 47.98 17.40 10.84
N ASP A 48 47.29 17.71 11.93
CA ASP A 48 47.74 17.40 13.31
C ASP A 48 46.82 16.41 14.05
N MET A 49 46.20 15.50 13.28
CA MET A 49 45.42 14.41 13.84
C MET A 49 46.37 13.29 14.32
N PRO A 50 46.40 12.93 15.62
CA PRO A 50 47.20 11.82 16.10
C PRO A 50 46.90 10.54 15.32
N ASP A 51 47.93 9.76 15.02
CA ASP A 51 47.81 8.55 14.19
C ASP A 51 46.77 7.55 14.73
N THR A 52 46.55 7.53 16.04
CA THR A 52 45.51 6.72 16.69
C THR A 52 44.08 7.18 16.36
N LEU A 53 43.85 8.48 16.17
CA LEU A 53 42.55 9.01 15.71
C LEU A 53 42.37 8.77 14.22
N ARG A 54 43.43 8.89 13.42
CA ARG A 54 43.39 8.59 11.98
C ARG A 54 43.07 7.11 11.72
N GLN A 55 43.74 6.20 12.42
CA GLN A 55 43.51 4.77 12.30
C GLN A 55 42.09 4.36 12.77
N ARG A 56 41.54 5.08 13.76
CA ARG A 56 40.19 4.84 14.26
C ARG A 56 39.13 5.35 13.30
N LEU A 57 39.33 6.53 12.71
CA LEU A 57 38.49 7.08 11.64
C LEU A 57 38.49 6.16 10.40
N GLU A 58 39.66 5.64 10.01
CA GLU A 58 39.77 4.69 8.90
C GLU A 58 39.01 3.40 9.17
N TRP A 59 39.06 2.89 10.42
CA TRP A 59 38.31 1.72 10.85
C TRP A 59 36.80 1.97 10.88
N GLU A 60 36.35 3.09 11.46
CA GLU A 60 34.94 3.52 11.48
C GLU A 60 34.41 3.65 10.05
N THR A 61 35.14 4.34 9.16
CA THR A 61 34.75 4.49 7.75
C THR A 61 34.70 3.15 7.01
N ALA A 62 35.63 2.22 7.30
CA ALA A 62 35.68 0.90 6.67
C ALA A 62 34.53 -0.03 7.11
N VAL A 63 33.97 0.19 8.30
CA VAL A 63 32.84 -0.59 8.84
C VAL A 63 31.49 0.05 8.48
N GLU A 64 31.39 1.37 8.54
CA GLU A 64 30.16 2.13 8.30
C GLU A 64 29.76 2.13 6.82
N ARG A 65 30.71 2.30 5.88
CA ARG A 65 30.38 2.31 4.44
C ARG A 65 29.70 1.02 3.95
N PRO A 66 30.21 -0.18 4.25
CA PRO A 66 29.54 -1.43 3.88
C PRO A 66 28.17 -1.59 4.54
N ARG A 67 28.03 -1.16 5.79
CA ARG A 67 26.78 -1.25 6.54
C ARG A 67 25.70 -0.34 5.95
N VAL A 68 26.02 0.93 5.66
CA VAL A 68 25.13 1.87 4.96
C VAL A 68 24.77 1.36 3.56
N ALA A 69 25.73 0.79 2.82
CA ALA A 69 25.46 0.18 1.53
C ALA A 69 24.50 -1.02 1.63
N GLN A 70 24.61 -1.83 2.69
CA GLN A 70 23.71 -2.94 2.95
C GLN A 70 22.29 -2.46 3.25
N HIS A 71 22.12 -1.41 4.06
CA HIS A 71 20.81 -0.81 4.31
C HIS A 71 20.19 -0.22 3.03
N GLY A 72 20.99 0.45 2.19
CA GLY A 72 20.55 0.96 0.89
C GLY A 72 20.10 -0.16 -0.05
N ALA A 73 20.81 -1.29 -0.08
CA ALA A 73 20.45 -2.45 -0.90
C ALA A 73 19.11 -3.08 -0.45
N VAL A 74 18.88 -3.18 0.86
CA VAL A 74 17.60 -3.68 1.41
C VAL A 74 16.44 -2.77 1.01
N VAL A 75 16.59 -1.44 1.10
CA VAL A 75 15.56 -0.48 0.67
C VAL A 75 15.27 -0.60 -0.82
N GLN A 76 16.30 -0.71 -1.67
CA GLN A 76 16.12 -0.90 -3.11
C GLN A 76 15.37 -2.20 -3.45
N GLN A 77 15.70 -3.30 -2.77
CA GLN A 77 15.02 -4.57 -2.95
C GLN A 77 13.51 -4.46 -2.60
N ARG A 78 13.19 -3.77 -1.50
CA ARG A 78 11.80 -3.54 -1.08
C ARG A 78 11.04 -2.63 -2.05
N LEU A 79 11.69 -1.59 -2.56
CA LEU A 79 11.11 -0.71 -3.59
C LEU A 79 10.78 -1.47 -4.88
N GLN A 80 11.64 -2.41 -5.28
CA GLN A 80 11.39 -3.23 -6.45
C GLN A 80 10.19 -4.18 -6.25
N ALA A 81 10.04 -4.76 -5.05
CA ALA A 81 8.88 -5.58 -4.70
C ALA A 81 7.56 -4.76 -4.67
N LEU A 82 7.61 -3.54 -4.14
CA LEU A 82 6.46 -2.62 -4.18
C LEU A 82 6.08 -2.24 -5.61
N ARG A 83 7.07 -1.97 -6.48
CA ARG A 83 6.82 -1.66 -7.90
C ARG A 83 6.10 -2.81 -8.61
N GLN A 84 6.54 -4.04 -8.39
CA GLN A 84 5.87 -5.23 -8.94
C GLN A 84 4.42 -5.38 -8.44
N ALA A 85 4.17 -5.09 -7.16
CA ALA A 85 2.82 -5.14 -6.60
C ALA A 85 1.90 -4.04 -7.18
N ILE A 86 2.45 -2.86 -7.46
CA ILE A 86 1.74 -1.75 -8.12
C ILE A 86 1.43 -2.12 -9.57
N ASP A 87 2.41 -2.65 -10.32
CA ASP A 87 2.22 -3.10 -11.71
C ASP A 87 1.07 -4.12 -11.84
N VAL A 88 0.90 -5.02 -10.86
CA VAL A 88 -0.19 -6.02 -10.79
C VAL A 88 -1.58 -5.38 -10.57
N LEU A 89 -1.64 -4.18 -9.99
CA LEU A 89 -2.87 -3.39 -9.85
C LEU A 89 -3.22 -2.63 -11.13
N GLY A 90 -2.37 -2.70 -12.17
CA GLY A 90 -2.53 -1.93 -13.40
C GLY A 90 -2.14 -0.46 -13.26
N GLY A 91 -1.55 -0.07 -12.12
CA GLY A 91 -0.85 1.19 -11.93
C GLY A 91 0.65 0.96 -12.07
N GLY A 92 1.45 1.92 -12.51
CA GLY A 92 2.90 1.73 -12.58
C GLY A 92 3.61 2.71 -13.49
N VAL A 93 4.93 2.77 -13.37
CA VAL A 93 5.79 3.45 -14.34
C VAL A 93 6.74 2.40 -14.87
N LEU A 94 6.71 2.13 -16.18
CA LEU A 94 7.61 1.21 -16.85
C LEU A 94 9.06 1.71 -16.77
N ALA A 95 10.02 0.84 -17.10
CA ALA A 95 11.45 1.18 -17.04
C ALA A 95 11.86 2.34 -17.97
N ASP A 96 11.02 2.66 -18.96
CA ASP A 96 11.17 3.77 -19.90
C ASP A 96 10.47 5.06 -19.45
N GLY A 97 9.85 5.08 -18.27
CA GLY A 97 9.12 6.24 -17.75
C GLY A 97 7.64 6.30 -18.14
N THR A 98 7.10 5.28 -18.83
CA THR A 98 5.69 5.25 -19.22
C THR A 98 4.81 4.95 -18.02
N VAL A 99 3.91 5.86 -17.65
CA VAL A 99 2.89 5.63 -16.63
C VAL A 99 1.81 4.71 -17.23
N VAL A 100 1.67 3.50 -16.68
CA VAL A 100 0.57 2.58 -16.94
C VAL A 100 -0.41 2.78 -15.81
N ASP A 101 -1.44 3.57 -16.02
CA ASP A 101 -2.64 3.56 -15.18
C ASP A 101 -3.67 2.63 -15.82
N LEU A 102 -4.53 2.00 -15.00
CA LEU A 102 -5.73 1.35 -15.51
C LEU A 102 -6.51 2.44 -16.26
N PRO A 103 -6.77 2.30 -17.56
CA PRO A 103 -7.39 3.37 -18.33
C PRO A 103 -8.70 3.74 -17.63
N VAL A 104 -8.86 5.01 -17.24
CA VAL A 104 -10.08 5.49 -16.58
C VAL A 104 -11.32 5.09 -17.40
N ALA A 105 -11.18 5.04 -18.73
CA ALA A 105 -12.20 4.54 -19.65
C ALA A 105 -12.60 3.06 -19.43
N ASP A 106 -11.68 2.19 -19.04
CA ASP A 106 -11.97 0.78 -18.74
C ASP A 106 -12.68 0.66 -17.38
N LEU A 107 -12.28 1.45 -16.39
CA LEU A 107 -12.99 1.57 -15.10
C LEU A 107 -14.40 2.11 -15.28
N ASP A 108 -14.56 3.18 -16.05
CA ASP A 108 -15.86 3.78 -16.34
C ASP A 108 -16.78 2.77 -17.04
N ARG A 109 -16.23 1.98 -17.97
CA ARG A 109 -16.97 0.91 -18.66
C ARG A 109 -17.39 -0.23 -17.73
N GLU A 110 -16.51 -0.65 -16.81
CA GLU A 110 -16.85 -1.66 -15.80
C GLU A 110 -17.93 -1.15 -14.83
N ILE A 111 -17.82 0.11 -14.39
CA ILE A 111 -18.82 0.77 -13.54
C ILE A 111 -20.16 0.86 -14.25
N GLU A 112 -20.19 1.27 -15.51
CA GLU A 112 -21.42 1.37 -16.30
C GLU A 112 -22.09 0.00 -16.47
N MET A 113 -21.29 -1.05 -16.74
CA MET A 113 -21.78 -2.43 -16.86
C MET A 113 -22.37 -2.95 -15.53
N LEU A 114 -21.67 -2.74 -14.41
CA LEU A 114 -22.14 -3.14 -13.08
C LEU A 114 -23.39 -2.36 -12.65
N SER A 115 -23.45 -1.08 -12.98
CA SER A 115 -24.62 -0.22 -12.73
C SER A 115 -25.84 -0.71 -13.51
N GLY A 116 -25.65 -1.05 -14.79
CA GLY A 116 -26.69 -1.63 -15.64
C GLY A 116 -27.22 -2.96 -15.11
N GLU A 117 -26.33 -3.87 -14.70
CA GLU A 117 -26.75 -5.15 -14.12
C GLU A 117 -27.45 -4.96 -12.76
N SER A 118 -26.96 -4.04 -11.93
CA SER A 118 -27.61 -3.70 -10.66
C SER A 118 -29.03 -3.15 -10.87
N ALA A 119 -29.21 -2.26 -11.85
CA ALA A 119 -30.52 -1.74 -12.22
C ALA A 119 -31.45 -2.85 -12.71
N ARG A 120 -30.96 -3.74 -13.57
CA ARG A 120 -31.71 -4.89 -14.08
C ARG A 120 -32.17 -5.80 -12.94
N LEU A 121 -31.26 -6.16 -12.03
CA LEU A 121 -31.57 -6.97 -10.86
C LEU A 121 -32.58 -6.27 -9.93
N GLY A 122 -32.44 -4.96 -9.73
CA GLY A 122 -33.40 -4.14 -8.99
C GLY A 122 -34.80 -4.21 -9.59
N THR A 123 -34.94 -4.08 -10.92
CA THR A 123 -36.24 -4.24 -11.60
C THR A 123 -36.82 -5.64 -11.40
N VAL A 124 -36.00 -6.69 -11.54
CA VAL A 124 -36.45 -8.08 -11.31
C VAL A 124 -36.92 -8.26 -9.87
N MET A 125 -36.21 -7.70 -8.89
CA MET A 125 -36.63 -7.78 -7.48
C MET A 125 -38.00 -7.13 -7.26
N VAL A 126 -38.22 -5.91 -7.77
CA VAL A 126 -39.51 -5.21 -7.66
C VAL A 126 -40.65 -6.05 -8.25
N GLN A 127 -40.46 -6.58 -9.47
CA GLN A 127 -41.45 -7.44 -10.13
C GLN A 127 -41.77 -8.69 -9.30
N ARG A 128 -40.77 -9.27 -8.64
CA ARG A 128 -40.98 -10.44 -7.77
C ARG A 128 -41.75 -10.07 -6.50
N TYR A 129 -41.49 -8.91 -5.90
CA TYR A 129 -42.27 -8.44 -4.76
C TYR A 129 -43.72 -8.16 -5.13
N GLU A 130 -43.98 -7.46 -6.24
CA GLU A 130 -45.35 -7.23 -6.75
C GLU A 130 -46.08 -8.55 -7.03
N ALA A 131 -45.39 -9.53 -7.63
CA ALA A 131 -45.94 -10.86 -7.85
C ALA A 131 -46.29 -11.58 -6.54
N VAL A 132 -45.50 -11.40 -5.49
CA VAL A 132 -45.81 -11.96 -4.16
C VAL A 132 -47.00 -11.25 -3.54
N GLU A 133 -47.06 -9.92 -3.58
CA GLU A 133 -48.18 -9.15 -3.02
C GLU A 133 -49.52 -9.51 -3.67
N THR A 134 -49.53 -9.62 -5.01
CA THR A 134 -50.74 -10.05 -5.74
C THR A 134 -51.17 -11.46 -5.36
N LEU A 135 -50.22 -12.37 -5.17
CA LEU A 135 -50.50 -13.74 -4.75
C LEU A 135 -51.06 -13.79 -3.31
N MET A 136 -50.50 -12.99 -2.39
CA MET A 136 -51.05 -12.85 -1.04
C MET A 136 -52.47 -12.29 -1.05
N ALA A 137 -52.72 -11.21 -1.81
CA ALA A 137 -54.06 -10.62 -1.90
C ALA A 137 -55.09 -11.62 -2.46
N THR A 138 -54.69 -12.44 -3.43
CA THR A 138 -55.53 -13.51 -3.99
C THR A 138 -55.83 -14.56 -2.93
N LEU A 139 -54.82 -14.99 -2.19
CA LEU A 139 -54.95 -16.01 -1.15
C LEU A 139 -55.81 -15.53 0.03
N GLU A 140 -55.67 -14.26 0.42
CA GLU A 140 -56.54 -13.62 1.42
C GLU A 140 -58.01 -13.57 0.96
N ALA A 141 -58.24 -13.26 -0.32
CA ALA A 141 -59.59 -13.26 -0.89
C ALA A 141 -60.21 -14.66 -0.91
N GLU A 142 -59.43 -15.69 -1.29
CA GLU A 142 -59.87 -17.09 -1.27
C GLU A 142 -60.19 -17.57 0.15
N VAL A 143 -59.33 -17.27 1.12
CA VAL A 143 -59.56 -17.60 2.53
C VAL A 143 -60.84 -16.95 3.05
N ARG A 144 -61.07 -15.66 2.72
CA ARG A 144 -62.29 -14.95 3.10
C ARG A 144 -63.54 -15.55 2.45
N ALA A 145 -63.45 -15.95 1.19
CA ALA A 145 -64.54 -16.61 0.47
C ALA A 145 -64.87 -17.99 1.06
N ALA A 146 -63.87 -18.76 1.48
CA ALA A 146 -64.04 -20.07 2.10
C ALA A 146 -64.60 -20.00 3.54
N GLN A 147 -64.38 -18.89 4.24
CA GLN A 147 -64.88 -18.66 5.61
C GLN A 147 -66.32 -18.14 5.67
N MET A 148 -66.86 -17.61 4.57
CA MET A 148 -68.26 -17.18 4.50
C MET A 148 -69.17 -18.42 4.33
N PRO A 149 -70.09 -18.71 5.28
CA PRO A 149 -71.05 -19.79 5.10
C PRO A 149 -71.96 -19.44 3.92
N SER A 150 -72.10 -20.36 2.96
CA SER A 150 -73.10 -20.25 1.89
C SER A 150 -74.49 -20.21 2.52
N LEU A 151 -75.16 -19.05 2.43
CA LEU A 151 -76.59 -18.88 2.77
C LEU A 151 -77.49 -19.51 1.70
#